data_AF-A0A2S1H1T1-F1
#
_entry.id   AF-A0A2S1H1T1-F1
#
_cell.length_a   1.000
_cell.length_b   1.000
_cell.length_c   1.000
_cell.angle_alpha   90.00
_cell.angle_beta   90.00
_cell.angle_gamma   90.00
#
_symmetry.space_group_name_H-M   'P 1'
#
loop_
_entity.id
_entity.type
_entity.pdbx_description
1 polymer ?
#
loop_
_entity_poly.entity_id
_entity_poly.type
_entity_poly.pdbx_seq_one_letter_code
_entity_poly.pdbx_strand_id
1 'polypeptide(L)' 'MNFSFQNIHVFAELEKETEDFKHYKLDEVKGRYDSNFLEFKVIPTLYQFQDAERYLKQFHRFRGTTIFEVCFSNR' A
#
# COMPACT_ATOMS: atom_id res chain seq x y z
N MET A 1 1.84 1.98 -28.62
CA MET A 1 2.00 2.47 -27.23
C MET A 1 1.39 1.44 -26.31
N ASN A 2 2.14 0.94 -25.33
CA ASN A 2 1.64 0.00 -24.34
C ASN A 2 1.45 0.77 -23.02
N PHE A 3 0.21 1.12 -22.69
CA PHE A 3 -0.13 1.81 -21.45
C PHE A 3 -0.68 0.80 -20.45
N SER A 4 -0.09 0.75 -19.26
CA SER A 4 -0.55 -0.06 -18.13
C SER A 4 -0.49 0.76 -16.83
N PHE A 5 -0.96 0.17 -15.73
CA PHE A 5 -0.85 0.79 -14.41
C PHE A 5 0.61 1.10 -14.02
N GLN A 6 1.61 0.42 -14.61
CA GLN A 6 3.04 0.70 -14.38
C GLN A 6 3.44 2.10 -14.83
N ASN A 7 2.68 2.72 -15.74
CA ASN A 7 2.95 4.06 -16.22
C ASN A 7 2.29 5.14 -15.36
N ILE A 8 1.48 4.78 -14.37
CA ILE A 8 0.87 5.73 -13.44
C ILE A 8 1.89 6.13 -12.38
N HIS A 9 2.16 7.43 -12.30
CA HIS A 9 3.02 7.99 -11.27
C HIS A 9 2.40 7.81 -9.87
N VAL A 10 3.13 7.17 -8.96
CA VAL A 10 2.76 7.04 -7.55
C VAL A 10 3.42 8.17 -6.77
N PHE A 11 2.63 9.11 -6.24
CA PHE A 11 3.13 10.19 -5.39
C PHE A 11 3.21 9.73 -3.94
N ALA A 12 4.19 8.89 -3.65
CA ALA A 12 4.49 8.35 -2.33
C ALA A 12 5.92 7.76 -2.31
N GLU A 13 6.45 7.57 -1.11
CA GLU A 13 7.70 6.85 -0.87
C GLU A 13 7.43 5.36 -0.65
N LEU A 14 8.30 4.51 -1.17
CA LEU A 14 8.28 3.08 -0.87
C LEU A 14 8.87 2.85 0.53
N GLU A 15 8.02 2.51 1.49
CA GLU A 15 8.41 2.20 2.87
C GLU A 15 8.92 0.77 2.99
N LYS A 16 8.24 -0.17 2.33
CA LYS A 16 8.55 -1.60 2.42
C LYS A 16 8.13 -2.33 1.16
N GLU A 17 8.93 -3.31 0.77
CA GLU A 17 8.57 -4.26 -0.27
C GLU A 17 8.77 -5.69 0.24
N THR A 18 7.77 -6.54 0.02
CA THR A 18 7.79 -7.97 0.34
C THR A 18 7.56 -8.78 -0.94
N GLU A 19 7.54 -10.10 -0.83
CA GLU A 19 7.11 -10.97 -1.93
C GLU A 19 5.63 -10.75 -2.31
N ASP A 20 4.78 -10.41 -1.33
CA ASP A 20 3.33 -10.28 -1.51
C ASP A 20 2.89 -8.85 -1.90
N PHE A 21 3.53 -7.81 -1.37
CA PHE A 21 3.07 -6.43 -1.52
C PHE A 21 4.18 -5.37 -1.48
N LYS A 22 3.87 -4.18 -1.97
CA LYS A 22 4.60 -2.93 -1.74
C LYS A 22 3.78 -2.05 -0.78
N HIS A 23 4.44 -1.36 0.13
CA HIS A 23 3.84 -0.41 1.05
C HIS A 23 4.35 0.98 0.72
N TYR A 24 3.42 1.85 0.38
CA TYR A 24 3.68 3.25 0.09
C TYR A 24 3.24 4.12 1.25
N LYS A 25 4.04 5.14 1.57
CA LYS A 25 3.73 6.16 2.57
C LYS A 25 4.09 7.55 2.07
N LEU A 26 3.55 8.57 2.71
CA LEU A 26 4.05 9.95 2.57
C LEU A 26 4.08 10.59 3.97
N ASP A 27 5.25 11.04 4.40
CA ASP A 27 5.45 11.55 5.76
C ASP A 27 4.87 12.96 5.95
N GLU A 28 4.85 13.78 4.90
CA GLU A 28 4.32 15.13 4.92
C GLU A 28 2.80 15.16 5.02
N VAL A 29 2.11 14.14 4.50
CA VAL A 29 0.63 14.10 4.44
C VAL A 29 0.09 12.73 4.84
N LYS A 30 0.06 12.47 6.15
CA LYS A 30 -0.42 11.21 6.75
C LYS A 30 -1.90 10.88 6.51
N GLY A 31 -2.70 11.89 6.16
CA GLY A 31 -4.15 11.78 5.92
C GLY A 31 -4.53 11.49 4.46
N ARG A 32 -3.56 11.42 3.55
CA ARG A 32 -3.83 11.20 2.13
C ARG A 32 -3.85 9.70 1.82
N TYR A 33 -5.04 9.23 1.44
CA TYR A 33 -5.35 7.86 1.05
C TYR A 33 -4.41 7.36 -0.08
N ASP A 34 -4.45 8.00 -1.25
CA ASP A 34 -3.63 7.67 -2.44
C ASP A 34 -2.10 7.75 -2.27
N SER A 35 -1.61 8.07 -1.07
CA SER A 35 -0.18 8.13 -0.74
C SER A 35 0.21 7.29 0.49
N ASN A 36 -0.75 6.59 1.12
CA ASN A 36 -0.52 5.75 2.30
C ASN A 36 -1.31 4.44 2.17
N PHE A 37 -0.84 3.52 1.32
CA PHE A 37 -1.58 2.31 0.94
C PHE A 37 -0.65 1.11 0.70
N LEU A 38 -1.24 -0.08 0.67
CA LEU A 38 -0.56 -1.30 0.21
C LEU A 38 -0.94 -1.62 -1.24
N GLU A 39 0.03 -2.03 -2.03
CA GLU A 39 -0.16 -2.57 -3.37
C GLU A 39 0.20 -4.05 -3.37
N PHE A 40 -0.79 -4.91 -3.56
CA PHE A 40 -0.56 -6.34 -3.70
C PHE A 40 -0.05 -6.67 -5.11
N LYS A 41 1.07 -7.40 -5.17
CA LYS A 41 1.71 -7.86 -6.41
C LYS A 41 0.95 -9.00 -7.07
N VAL A 42 0.22 -9.77 -6.28
CA VAL A 42 -0.66 -10.87 -6.68
C VAL A 42 -1.91 -10.85 -5.80
N ILE A 43 -3.01 -11.47 -6.25
CA ILE A 43 -4.20 -11.60 -5.40
C ILE A 43 -3.85 -12.43 -4.14
N PRO A 44 -3.99 -11.85 -2.94
CA PRO A 44 -3.65 -12.57 -1.71
C PRO A 44 -4.72 -13.61 -1.37
N THR A 45 -4.32 -14.65 -0.66
CA THR A 45 -5.26 -15.47 0.11
C THR A 45 -5.90 -14.64 1.24
N LEU A 46 -7.01 -15.11 1.79
CA LEU A 46 -7.65 -14.46 2.94
C LEU A 46 -6.68 -14.29 4.12
N TYR A 47 -5.83 -15.28 4.36
CA TYR A 47 -4.85 -15.25 5.45
C TYR A 47 -3.78 -14.17 5.22
N GLN A 48 -3.18 -14.13 4.02
CA GLN A 48 -2.21 -13.10 3.64
C GLN A 48 -2.81 -11.70 3.71
N PHE A 49 -4.07 -11.55 3.29
CA PHE A 49 -4.77 -10.28 3.38
C PHE A 49 -4.95 -9.82 4.83
N GLN A 50 -5.34 -10.73 5.73
CA GLN A 50 -5.50 -10.43 7.16
C GLN A 50 -4.17 -10.08 7.83
N ASP A 51 -3.07 -10.72 7.45
CA ASP A 51 -1.73 -10.38 7.93
C ASP A 51 -1.30 -8.98 7.48
N ALA A 52 -1.49 -8.67 6.20
CA ALA A 52 -1.23 -7.34 5.65
C ALA A 52 -2.12 -6.27 6.30
N GLU A 53 -3.38 -6.59 6.59
CA GLU A 53 -4.32 -5.72 7.28
C GLU A 53 -3.84 -5.38 8.69
N ARG A 54 -3.44 -6.41 9.47
CA ARG A 54 -2.88 -6.21 10.81
C ARG A 54 -1.64 -5.34 10.77
N TYR A 55 -0.74 -5.60 9.83
CA TYR A 55 0.48 -4.81 9.63
C TYR A 55 0.15 -3.33 9.36
N LEU A 56 -0.69 -3.02 8.36
CA LEU A 56 -0.99 -1.64 7.98
C LEU A 56 -1.70 -0.89 9.11
N LYS A 57 -2.65 -1.53 9.80
CA LYS A 57 -3.33 -0.94 10.95
C LYS A 57 -2.37 -0.59 12.08
N GLN A 58 -1.40 -1.46 12.39
CA GLN A 58 -0.38 -1.17 13.41
C GLN A 58 0.52 0.00 12.98
N PHE A 59 0.98 -0.02 11.74
CA PHE A 59 1.83 1.04 11.18
C PHE A 59 1.13 2.41 11.21
N HIS A 60 -0.11 2.49 10.74
CA HIS A 60 -0.88 3.72 10.72
C HIS A 60 -1.25 4.22 12.12
N ARG A 61 -1.63 3.32 13.04
CA ARG A 61 -1.88 3.71 14.44
C ARG A 61 -0.64 4.33 15.08
N PHE A 62 0.54 3.76 14.86
CA PHE A 62 1.80 4.33 15.36
C PHE A 62 2.05 5.73 14.78
N ARG A 63 1.65 6.00 13.54
CA ARG A 63 1.78 7.32 12.88
C ARG A 63 0.67 8.31 13.23
N GLY A 64 -0.34 7.90 14.00
CA GLY A 64 -1.49 8.71 14.42
C GLY A 64 -2.62 8.79 13.39
N THR A 65 -2.74 7.80 12.50
CA THR A 65 -3.78 7.71 11.48
C THR A 65 -4.49 6.34 11.52
N THR A 66 -5.72 6.27 11.01
CA THR A 66 -6.53 5.05 10.95
C THR A 66 -6.88 4.65 9.51
N ILE A 67 -6.25 5.31 8.53
CA ILE A 67 -6.46 5.03 7.11
C ILE A 67 -6.16 3.57 6.82
N PHE A 68 -6.96 2.98 5.96
CA PHE A 68 -6.74 1.63 5.45
C PHE A 68 -7.08 1.64 3.97
N GLU A 69 -6.06 1.47 3.14
CA GLU A 69 -6.21 1.40 1.70
C GLU A 69 -5.30 0.31 1.14
N VAL A 70 -5.85 -0.45 0.21
CA VAL A 70 -5.18 -1.53 -0.49
C VAL A 70 -5.55 -1.46 -1.96
N CYS A 71 -4.58 -1.73 -2.82
CA CYS A 71 -4.75 -1.85 -4.25
C CYS A 71 -4.33 -3.25 -4.70
N PHE A 72 -5.07 -3.82 -5.64
CA PHE A 72 -4.72 -5.08 -6.31
C PHE A 72 -4.30 -4.74 -7.73
N SER A 73 -2.99 -4.72 -8.00
CA SER A 73 -2.52 -4.40 -9.34
C SER A 73 -1.18 -5.07 -9.66
N ASN A 74 -1.05 -5.56 -10.89
CA ASN A 74 0.22 -6.04 -11.42
C ASN A 74 1.10 -4.86 -11.88
N ARG A 75 1.43 -3.94 -10.96
CA ARG A 75 2.38 -2.84 -11.19
C ARG A 75 3.83 -3.28 -10.94
#